data_AF-A0A382SR57-F1
#
_entry.id   AF-A0A382SR57-F1
#
_cell.length_a   1.000
_cell.length_b   1.000
_cell.length_c   1.000
_cell.angle_alpha   90.00
_cell.angle_beta   90.00
_cell.angle_gamma   90.00
#
_symmetry.space_group_name_H-M   'P 1'
#
loop_
_entity.id
_entity.type
_entity.pdbx_description
1 polymer ?
#
loop_
_entity_poly.entity_id
_entity_poly.type
_entity_poly.pdbx_seq_one_letter_code
_entity_poly.pdbx_strand_id
1 'polypeptide(L)'
;MVIETIVGDLDYYKLPLDTYDLINVGFYMNHKLITEIKDSLKANGFVIYQQHYVIDQQVSGPSSKEFRLLNNEALKRFADFRVHYFSEGVEKHGDTTMALQSLVAQKMPGMYEVSL
;
A
#
# COMPACT_ATOMS: atom_id res chain seq x y z
N MET A 1 20.07 -5.27 14.34
CA MET A 1 19.19 -5.06 13.18
C MET A 1 20.07 -4.86 11.98
N VAL A 2 19.96 -5.73 10.97
CA VAL A 2 20.69 -5.60 9.70
C VAL A 2 19.69 -5.07 8.67
N ILE A 3 20.07 -4.07 7.90
CA ILE A 3 19.27 -3.58 6.78
C ILE A 3 19.97 -4.07 5.52
N GLU A 4 19.28 -4.92 4.76
CA GLU A 4 19.71 -5.36 3.45
C GLU A 4 19.06 -4.46 2.41
N THR A 5 19.88 -3.78 1.61
CA THR A 5 19.41 -2.86 0.57
C THR A 5 19.69 -3.44 -0.79
N ILE A 6 18.78 -3.17 -1.73
CA ILE A 6 18.91 -3.55 -3.12
C ILE A 6 18.86 -2.29 -3.98
N VAL A 7 19.65 -2.26 -5.06
CA VAL A 7 19.49 -1.28 -6.13
C VAL A 7 18.63 -1.92 -7.19
N GLY A 8 17.40 -1.44 -7.36
CA GLY A 8 16.45 -1.99 -8.31
C GLY A 8 15.48 -0.93 -8.82
N ASP A 9 15.12 -1.05 -10.09
CA ASP A 9 14.02 -0.30 -10.70
C ASP A 9 12.75 -1.16 -10.60
N LEU A 10 11.75 -0.70 -9.85
CA LEU A 10 10.51 -1.44 -9.59
C LEU A 10 9.59 -1.56 -10.83
N ASP A 11 9.93 -0.93 -11.96
CA ASP A 11 9.27 -1.23 -13.23
C ASP A 11 9.71 -2.59 -13.82
N TYR A 12 10.89 -3.08 -13.44
CA TYR A 12 11.48 -4.32 -13.95
C TYR A 12 11.81 -5.34 -12.86
N TYR A 13 12.02 -4.89 -11.63
CA TYR A 13 12.36 -5.73 -10.49
C TYR A 13 11.15 -6.56 -10.07
N LYS A 14 11.34 -7.88 -10.00
CA LYS A 14 10.29 -8.82 -9.59
C LYS A 14 10.40 -9.13 -8.11
N LEU A 15 9.33 -8.83 -7.38
CA LEU A 15 9.22 -9.22 -5.98
C LEU A 15 9.09 -10.76 -5.91
N PRO A 16 9.84 -11.44 -5.01
CA PRO A 16 9.73 -12.88 -4.84
C PRO A 16 8.36 -13.24 -4.22
N LEU A 17 7.75 -14.31 -4.71
CA LEU A 17 6.43 -14.78 -4.28
C LEU A 17 6.45 -15.27 -2.83
N ASP A 18 5.35 -15.07 -2.09
CA ASP A 18 5.11 -15.59 -0.73
C ASP A 18 6.32 -15.50 0.23
N THR A 19 7.04 -14.38 0.17
CA THR A 19 8.33 -14.20 0.86
C THR A 19 8.22 -13.31 2.08
N TYR A 20 7.39 -12.26 2.01
CA TYR A 20 7.36 -11.23 3.04
C TYR A 20 6.19 -11.43 4.01
N ASP A 21 6.49 -11.29 5.31
CA ASP A 21 5.48 -11.22 6.37
C ASP A 21 4.86 -9.81 6.48
N LEU A 22 5.61 -8.79 6.03
CA LEU A 22 5.20 -7.39 6.02
C LEU A 22 5.78 -6.67 4.79
N ILE A 23 4.95 -5.89 4.10
CA ILE A 23 5.38 -4.92 3.09
C ILE A 23 4.88 -3.54 3.52
N ASN A 24 5.75 -2.53 3.49
CA ASN A 24 5.41 -1.14 3.74
C ASN A 24 5.65 -0.31 2.48
N VAL A 25 4.61 0.38 2.00
CA VAL A 25 4.67 1.27 0.83
C VAL A 25 4.20 2.65 1.24
N GLY A 26 5.12 3.60 1.25
CA GLY A 26 4.84 5.01 1.53
C GLY A 26 5.21 5.89 0.34
N PHE A 27 4.29 6.74 -0.10
CA PHE A 27 4.54 7.81 -1.07
C PHE A 27 5.13 7.35 -2.41
N TYR A 28 4.91 6.09 -2.79
CA TYR A 28 5.33 5.52 -4.06
C TYR A 28 4.12 5.07 -4.87
N MET A 29 4.08 5.39 -6.16
CA MET A 29 2.97 5.03 -7.04
C MET A 29 3.47 4.20 -8.22
N ASN A 30 3.03 2.94 -8.27
CA ASN A 30 3.11 2.10 -9.45
C ASN A 30 1.93 1.12 -9.41
N HIS A 31 1.01 1.25 -10.37
CA HIS A 31 -0.21 0.43 -10.37
C HIS A 31 0.06 -1.06 -10.58
N LYS A 32 1.11 -1.42 -11.34
CA LYS A 32 1.49 -2.83 -11.58
C LYS A 32 2.03 -3.48 -10.31
N LEU A 33 2.71 -2.69 -9.48
CA LEU A 33 3.32 -3.18 -8.25
C LEU A 33 2.29 -3.69 -7.23
N ILE A 34 1.04 -3.25 -7.30
CA ILE A 34 0.01 -3.67 -6.34
C ILE A 34 -0.29 -5.17 -6.45
N THR A 35 -0.34 -5.72 -7.65
CA THR A 35 -0.47 -7.17 -7.83
C THR A 35 0.77 -7.89 -7.29
N GLU A 36 1.97 -7.40 -7.62
CA GLU A 36 3.22 -8.02 -7.14
C GLU A 36 3.38 -7.96 -5.61
N ILE A 37 2.91 -6.88 -4.96
CA ILE A 37 2.85 -6.76 -3.49
C ILE A 37 1.97 -7.84 -2.90
N LYS A 38 0.79 -8.08 -3.48
CA LYS A 38 -0.12 -9.12 -2.99
C LYS A 38 0.48 -10.51 -3.16
N ASP A 39 1.12 -10.77 -4.28
CA ASP A 39 1.70 -12.06 -4.60
C ASP A 39 2.97 -12.36 -3.77
N SER A 40 3.73 -11.33 -3.41
CA SER A 40 4.95 -11.46 -2.60
C SER A 40 4.71 -11.55 -1.10
N LEU A 41 3.51 -11.20 -0.62
CA LEU A 41 3.10 -11.43 0.77
C LEU A 41 2.76 -12.90 1.02
N LYS A 42 3.26 -13.45 2.12
CA LYS A 42 2.80 -14.74 2.65
C LYS A 42 1.31 -14.68 3.02
N ALA A 43 0.66 -15.84 3.09
CA ALA A 43 -0.62 -15.95 3.79
C ALA A 43 -0.51 -15.39 5.22
N ASN A 44 -1.51 -14.62 5.65
CA ASN A 44 -1.50 -13.85 6.90
C ASN A 44 -0.50 -12.67 6.97
N GLY A 45 0.29 -12.43 5.92
CA GLY A 45 1.18 -11.27 5.83
C GLY A 45 0.43 -9.94 5.72
N PHE A 46 1.09 -8.85 6.07
CA PHE A 46 0.49 -7.52 6.14
C PHE A 46 1.03 -6.57 5.09
N VAL A 47 0.17 -5.68 4.60
CA VAL A 47 0.57 -4.47 3.87
C VAL A 47 0.23 -3.25 4.70
N ILE A 48 1.19 -2.33 4.81
CA ILE A 48 0.95 -0.95 5.22
C ILE A 48 1.11 -0.10 3.97
N TYR A 49 0.07 0.65 3.61
CA TYR A 49 0.05 1.47 2.40
C TYR A 49 -0.35 2.89 2.75
N GLN A 50 0.52 3.85 2.46
CA GLN A 50 0.26 5.28 2.67
C GLN A 50 0.57 6.06 1.40
N GLN A 51 -0.39 6.83 0.90
CA GLN A 51 -0.21 7.61 -0.31
C GLN A 51 -1.14 8.83 -0.34
N HIS A 52 -0.72 9.86 -1.06
CA HIS A 52 -1.55 11.00 -1.38
C HIS A 52 -2.79 10.61 -2.18
N TYR A 53 -3.91 11.26 -1.90
CA TYR A 53 -5.11 11.15 -2.73
C TYR A 53 -5.53 12.49 -3.33
N VAL A 54 -6.41 12.43 -4.32
CA VAL A 54 -6.96 13.59 -5.02
C VAL A 54 -8.01 14.27 -4.14
N ILE A 55 -7.85 15.58 -3.91
CA ILE A 55 -8.82 16.44 -3.22
C ILE A 55 -8.82 17.83 -3.88
N ASP A 56 -9.93 18.56 -3.76
CA ASP A 56 -10.08 19.92 -4.32
C ASP A 56 -9.50 21.03 -3.41
N GLN A 57 -8.83 20.66 -2.31
CA GLN A 57 -8.15 21.56 -1.39
C GLN A 57 -6.65 21.67 -1.72
N GLN A 58 -6.06 22.85 -1.54
CA GLN A 58 -4.61 23.02 -1.60
C GLN A 58 -3.94 22.26 -0.45
N VAL A 59 -3.15 21.24 -0.81
CA VAL A 59 -2.36 20.40 0.09
C VAL A 59 -0.97 20.18 -0.49
N SER A 60 -0.02 19.79 0.35
CA SER A 60 1.32 19.40 -0.08
C SER A 60 1.33 18.03 -0.80
N GLY A 61 2.49 17.67 -1.34
CA GLY A 61 2.70 16.45 -2.14
C GLY A 61 2.68 16.71 -3.66
N PRO A 62 2.75 15.64 -4.48
CA PRO A 62 2.78 15.75 -5.94
C PRO A 62 1.56 16.50 -6.48
N SER A 63 1.74 17.42 -7.43
CA SER A 63 0.62 18.15 -8.05
C SER A 63 -0.08 17.31 -9.14
N SER A 64 0.65 16.39 -9.77
CA SER A 64 0.10 15.52 -10.81
C SER A 64 -0.83 14.46 -10.22
N LYS A 65 -1.97 14.26 -10.89
CA LYS A 65 -2.97 13.25 -10.49
C LYS A 65 -2.46 11.81 -10.66
N GLU A 66 -1.47 11.58 -11.52
CA GLU A 66 -0.92 10.24 -11.75
C GLU A 66 -0.16 9.68 -10.54
N PHE A 67 0.28 10.54 -9.62
CA PHE A 67 0.92 10.17 -8.36
C PHE A 67 -0.04 10.24 -7.16
N ARG A 68 -1.35 10.38 -7.41
CA ARG A 68 -2.38 10.44 -6.37
C ARG A 68 -3.41 9.36 -6.57
N LEU A 69 -3.85 8.76 -5.47
CA LEU A 69 -4.98 7.85 -5.43
C LEU A 69 -6.29 8.60 -5.66
N LEU A 70 -7.27 7.95 -6.29
CA LEU A 70 -8.67 8.38 -6.23
C LEU A 70 -9.27 8.05 -4.86
N ASN A 71 -10.44 8.63 -4.56
CA ASN A 71 -11.16 8.36 -3.32
C ASN A 71 -11.41 6.86 -3.11
N ASN A 72 -11.04 6.38 -1.92
CA ASN A 72 -11.08 4.99 -1.46
C ASN A 72 -10.30 4.00 -2.35
N GLU A 73 -9.34 4.46 -3.16
CA GLU A 73 -8.64 3.60 -4.10
C GLU A 73 -7.75 2.56 -3.41
N ALA A 74 -7.02 2.92 -2.34
CA ALA A 74 -6.27 1.93 -1.55
C ALA A 74 -7.21 0.87 -0.97
N LEU A 75 -8.34 1.30 -0.38
CA LEU A 75 -9.34 0.39 0.18
C LEU A 75 -9.89 -0.57 -0.89
N LYS A 76 -10.26 -0.06 -2.06
CA LYS A 76 -10.78 -0.88 -3.18
C LYS A 76 -9.74 -1.88 -3.68
N ARG A 77 -8.47 -1.48 -3.76
CA ARG A 77 -7.40 -2.34 -4.27
C ARG A 77 -7.07 -3.49 -3.34
N PHE A 78 -7.32 -3.37 -2.04
CA PHE A 78 -7.12 -4.42 -1.05
C PHE A 78 -8.44 -4.94 -0.48
N ALA A 79 -9.53 -4.90 -1.26
CA ALA A 79 -10.84 -5.39 -0.84
C ALA A 79 -10.91 -6.92 -0.64
N ASP A 80 -9.95 -7.64 -1.22
CA ASP A 80 -9.69 -9.08 -1.06
C ASP A 80 -8.87 -9.41 0.19
N PHE A 81 -8.42 -8.40 0.94
CA PHE A 81 -7.68 -8.54 2.18
C PHE A 81 -8.58 -8.23 3.37
N ARG A 82 -8.22 -8.72 4.56
CA ARG A 82 -8.82 -8.22 5.80
C ARG A 82 -8.23 -6.86 6.12
N VAL A 83 -9.03 -5.81 5.97
CA VAL A 83 -8.63 -4.45 6.34
C VAL A 83 -8.78 -4.27 7.86
N HIS A 84 -7.67 -3.96 8.52
CA HIS A 84 -7.63 -3.69 9.97
C HIS A 84 -7.70 -2.20 10.27
N TYR A 85 -7.18 -1.37 9.36
CA TYR A 85 -7.22 0.08 9.46
C TYR A 85 -7.35 0.70 8.08
N PHE A 86 -8.19 1.72 7.98
CA PHE A 86 -8.23 2.62 6.82
C PHE A 86 -8.56 4.02 7.32
N SER A 87 -7.78 5.00 6.86
CA SER A 87 -8.12 6.42 6.95
C SER A 87 -7.98 7.08 5.59
N GLU A 88 -8.85 8.06 5.34
CA GLU A 88 -8.77 8.98 4.21
C GLU A 88 -9.06 10.37 4.76
N GLY A 89 -8.12 11.31 4.63
CA GLY A 89 -8.33 12.64 5.15
C GLY A 89 -7.13 13.57 5.01
N VAL A 90 -7.33 14.81 5.44
CA VAL A 90 -6.30 15.83 5.48
C VAL A 90 -5.65 15.84 6.86
N GLU A 91 -4.34 15.61 6.89
CA GLU A 91 -3.54 15.51 8.10
C GLU A 91 -2.49 16.62 8.13
N LYS A 92 -2.20 17.16 9.33
CA LYS A 92 -1.13 18.15 9.52
C LYS A 92 0.23 17.44 9.61
N HIS A 93 1.18 17.86 8.79
CA HIS A 93 2.54 17.34 8.77
C HIS A 93 3.53 18.49 8.91
N GLY A 94 3.98 18.75 10.14
CA GLY A 94 4.75 19.95 10.48
C GLY A 94 3.95 21.22 10.20
N ASP A 95 4.49 22.10 9.36
CA ASP A 95 3.84 23.35 8.93
C ASP A 95 2.96 23.18 7.67
N THR A 96 2.80 21.95 7.17
CA THR A 96 2.03 21.66 5.96
C THR A 96 0.83 20.78 6.27
N THR A 97 -0.07 20.65 5.29
CA THR A 97 -1.16 19.67 5.30
C THR A 97 -0.99 18.71 4.13
N MET A 98 -1.33 17.43 4.35
CA MET A 98 -1.28 16.37 3.35
C MET A 98 -2.64 15.69 3.29
N ALA A 99 -3.18 15.48 2.10
CA ALA A 99 -4.33 14.61 1.89
C ALA A 99 -3.81 13.19 1.70
N LEU A 100 -4.08 12.28 2.65
CA LEU A 100 -3.55 10.92 2.69
C LEU A 100 -4.66 9.88 2.75
N GLN A 101 -4.42 8.75 2.07
CA GLN A 101 -5.01 7.46 2.43
C GLN A 101 -3.95 6.64 3.15
N SER A 102 -4.32 6.08 4.31
CA SER A 102 -3.49 5.14 5.07
C SER A 102 -4.25 3.85 5.29
N LEU A 103 -3.63 2.71 4.99
CA LEU A 103 -4.24 1.39 5.04
C LEU A 103 -3.32 0.41 5.78
N VAL A 104 -3.91 -0.41 6.66
CA VAL A 104 -3.30 -1.65 7.15
C VAL A 104 -4.23 -2.80 6.78
N ALA A 105 -3.75 -3.72 5.96
CA ALA A 105 -4.54 -4.86 5.49
C ALA A 105 -3.73 -6.16 5.56
N GLN A 106 -4.41 -7.27 5.79
CA GLN A 106 -3.81 -8.60 5.96
C GLN A 106 -4.25 -9.53 4.84
N LYS A 107 -3.29 -10.19 4.18
CA LYS A 107 -3.57 -11.21 3.15
C LYS A 107 -4.29 -12.37 3.80
N MET A 108 -5.51 -12.65 3.34
CA MET A 108 -6.26 -13.79 3.81
C MET A 108 -5.56 -15.08 3.38
N PRO A 109 -5.51 -16.12 4.23
CA PRO A 109 -5.20 -17.47 3.75
C PRO A 109 -6.15 -17.81 2.61
N GLY A 110 -5.66 -18.49 1.57
CA GLY A 110 -6.55 -19.13 0.61
C GLY A 110 -7.52 -20.03 1.39
N MET A 111 -8.82 -19.97 1.10
CA MET A 111 -9.75 -20.95 1.64
C MET A 111 -9.24 -22.33 1.24
N TYR A 112 -8.69 -23.09 2.20
CA TYR A 112 -8.68 -24.55 2.39
C TYR A 112 -7.51 -24.95 3.30
N GLU A 113 -7.74 -24.96 4.61
CA GLU A 113 -7.38 -26.05 5.54
C GLU A 113 -8.28 -25.89 6.78
N VAL A 114 -9.60 -26.03 6.58
CA VAL A 114 -10.44 -26.52 7.67
C VAL A 114 -10.46 -28.02 7.48
N SER A 115 -9.54 -28.72 8.14
CA SER A 115 -9.65 -30.16 8.33
C SER A 115 -10.93 -30.39 9.15
N LEU A 116 -11.99 -30.87 8.49
CA LEU A 116 -13.11 -31.52 9.15
C LEU A 116 -12.72 -32.94 9.54
#